data_AF-A0A4R8RH04-F1
#
_entry.id   AF-A0A4R8RH04-F1
#
_cell.length_a   1.000
_cell.length_b   1.000
_cell.length_c   1.000
_cell.angle_alpha   90.00
_cell.angle_beta   90.00
_cell.angle_gamma   90.00
#
_symmetry.space_group_name_H-M   'P 1'
#
loop_
_entity.id
_entity.type
_entity.pdbx_description
1 polymer ?
#
loop_
_entity_poly.entity_id
_entity_poly.type
_entity_poly.pdbx_seq_one_letter_code
_entity_poly.pdbx_strand_id
1 'polypeptide(L)'
;MSSKKPVLAVIGSGWGGFTLTQKASLSKYDIKVISPVRTIQYTPLLASAACGLFNFRLAEEPVRRKHRADLQYFKAAAESIDFDARVIRCRAAADTTADGATFAAAAAAEKQHPETFDVAYDKLCIAPGCAVQDFGTPGAKQHALFLRTTDDARRIQQRVLEMLDRASLPTATEAEQRDVLNIRIVGGGAIGIEAAAELWDLWHEDLRFLVPHLDGKMTITIHDVAPTILSTFDARLSEYATSSLKGKDVQIKTGSHIQRVEADAIHTKEDGRLPFGLLIWATGNKASPLVEQLDVKKPEKGLPRILTDKYLRVLRPDGSPMEDVYALGDAADIDGESLPTLAEVALQKGEYLTDVLNSDSEDVQHFHYKQRSLLAYLGRHDGVIGGRQDWTGVSAWLAWRSGSLGWTRSWRRKISIAISWAFIWLGGRDIARY
;
A
#
# COMPACT_ATOMS: atom_id res chain seq x y z
N MET A 1 11.27 15.96 -41.35
CA MET A 1 10.51 16.44 -40.17
C MET A 1 10.20 15.23 -39.32
N SER A 2 10.76 15.14 -38.10
CA SER A 2 10.43 14.02 -37.20
C SER A 2 8.95 14.14 -36.83
N SER A 3 8.15 13.13 -37.18
CA SER A 3 6.74 13.05 -36.77
C SER A 3 6.64 13.19 -35.24
N LYS A 4 5.74 14.05 -34.77
CA LYS A 4 5.54 14.29 -33.33
C LYS A 4 4.96 13.00 -32.72
N LYS A 5 5.69 12.42 -31.75
CA LYS A 5 5.26 11.19 -31.06
C LYS A 5 3.90 11.43 -30.37
N PRO A 6 2.98 10.46 -30.38
CA PRO A 6 1.74 10.53 -29.60
C PRO A 6 2.05 10.61 -28.10
N VAL A 7 1.24 11.38 -27.38
CA VAL A 7 1.32 11.55 -25.93
C VAL A 7 0.62 10.38 -25.22
N LEU A 8 1.36 9.62 -24.43
CA LEU A 8 0.81 8.64 -23.49
C LEU A 8 0.78 9.25 -22.09
N ALA A 9 -0.41 9.67 -21.65
CA ALA A 9 -0.63 10.16 -20.30
C ALA A 9 -0.97 9.01 -19.35
N VAL A 10 -0.31 8.97 -18.19
CA VAL A 10 -0.53 7.94 -17.16
C VAL A 10 -0.84 8.61 -15.83
N ILE A 11 -2.04 8.37 -15.31
CA ILE A 11 -2.47 8.84 -13.99
C ILE A 11 -2.10 7.77 -12.96
N GLY A 12 -1.29 8.14 -11.98
CA GLY A 12 -0.84 7.28 -10.89
C GLY A 12 0.51 6.61 -11.12
N SER A 13 1.27 6.47 -10.03
CA SER A 13 2.61 5.86 -9.98
C SER A 13 2.68 4.61 -9.11
N GLY A 14 1.54 3.94 -8.89
CA GLY A 14 1.47 2.66 -8.18
C GLY A 14 1.91 1.48 -9.06
N TRP A 15 1.65 0.24 -8.62
CA TRP A 15 2.09 -0.99 -9.28
C TRP A 15 1.82 -1.05 -10.78
N GLY A 16 0.61 -0.72 -11.23
CA GLY A 16 0.25 -0.71 -12.66
C GLY A 16 0.92 0.43 -13.43
N GLY A 17 0.66 1.69 -13.04
CA GLY A 17 1.17 2.87 -13.72
C GLY A 17 2.71 2.95 -13.74
N PHE A 18 3.38 2.61 -12.64
CA PHE A 18 4.83 2.51 -12.60
C PHE A 18 5.34 1.42 -13.54
N THR A 19 4.71 0.25 -13.56
CA THR A 19 5.12 -0.84 -14.46
C THR A 19 5.09 -0.42 -15.92
N LEU A 20 3.96 0.17 -16.32
CA LEU A 20 3.77 0.71 -17.67
C LEU A 20 4.82 1.76 -18.01
N THR A 21 4.92 2.79 -17.17
CA THR A 21 5.76 3.97 -17.46
C THR A 21 7.26 3.68 -17.43
N GLN A 22 7.71 2.60 -16.79
CA GLN A 22 9.12 2.22 -16.80
C GLN A 22 9.50 1.34 -18.01
N LYS A 23 8.54 0.72 -18.70
CA LYS A 23 8.80 -0.23 -19.79
C LYS A 23 8.23 0.22 -21.15
N ALA A 24 7.25 1.11 -21.19
CA ALA A 24 6.69 1.64 -22.44
C ALA A 24 7.76 2.40 -23.26
N SER A 25 7.69 2.27 -24.58
CA SER A 25 8.72 2.75 -25.51
C SER A 25 8.74 4.27 -25.60
N LEU A 26 9.89 4.87 -25.25
CA LEU A 26 10.15 6.30 -25.41
C LEU A 26 10.43 6.69 -26.87
N SER A 27 10.70 5.73 -27.76
CA SER A 27 10.80 6.03 -29.19
C SER A 27 9.41 6.18 -29.83
N LYS A 28 8.39 5.47 -29.30
CA LYS A 28 7.00 5.51 -29.79
C LYS A 28 6.17 6.63 -29.15
N TYR A 29 6.36 6.93 -27.87
CA TYR A 29 5.48 7.84 -27.13
C TYR A 29 6.24 8.98 -26.42
N ASP A 30 5.59 10.14 -26.32
CA ASP A 30 5.90 11.16 -25.31
C ASP A 30 5.13 10.82 -24.02
N ILE A 31 5.83 10.31 -23.01
CA ILE A 31 5.20 9.76 -21.81
C ILE A 31 5.10 10.82 -20.72
N LYS A 32 3.88 11.08 -20.26
CA LYS A 32 3.55 12.03 -19.20
C LYS A 32 2.93 11.31 -18.01
N VAL A 33 3.60 11.35 -16.86
CA VAL A 33 3.13 10.71 -15.62
C VAL A 33 2.59 11.78 -14.68
N ILE A 34 1.35 11.60 -14.21
CA ILE A 34 0.67 12.50 -13.28
C ILE A 34 0.43 11.73 -11.99
N SER A 35 1.13 12.08 -10.91
CA SER A 35 0.90 11.47 -9.60
C SER A 35 1.33 12.41 -8.48
N PRO A 36 0.58 12.52 -7.37
CA PRO A 36 1.00 13.32 -6.23
C PRO A 36 2.22 12.72 -5.51
N VAL A 37 2.48 11.42 -5.70
CA VAL A 37 3.59 10.69 -5.09
C VAL A 37 4.71 10.47 -6.10
N ARG A 38 5.94 10.78 -5.69
CA ARG A 38 7.14 10.73 -6.57
C ARG A 38 7.76 9.33 -6.69
N THR A 39 7.31 8.41 -5.85
CA THR A 39 7.81 7.05 -5.73
C THR A 39 6.68 6.04 -5.89
N ILE A 40 6.99 4.84 -6.37
CA ILE A 40 6.18 3.66 -6.11
C ILE A 40 6.51 3.15 -4.70
N GLN A 41 5.49 2.71 -3.98
CA GLN A 41 5.61 2.10 -2.65
C GLN A 41 5.59 0.57 -2.81
N TYR A 42 6.62 -0.11 -2.32
CA TYR A 42 6.62 -1.57 -2.22
C TYR A 42 5.83 -1.97 -1.00
N THR A 43 4.50 -1.98 -1.16
CA THR A 43 3.54 -2.23 -0.09
C THR A 43 3.83 -3.49 0.75
N PRO A 44 4.32 -4.62 0.21
CA PRO A 44 4.67 -5.80 1.02
C PRO A 44 5.87 -5.60 1.97
N LEU A 45 6.66 -4.53 1.79
CA LEU A 45 7.88 -4.25 2.57
C LEU A 45 7.68 -3.18 3.64
N LEU A 46 6.49 -2.58 3.73
CA LEU A 46 6.26 -1.41 4.59
C LEU A 46 6.24 -1.77 6.09
N ALA A 47 5.67 -2.91 6.47
CA ALA A 47 5.67 -3.38 7.86
C ALA A 47 7.11 -3.62 8.36
N SER A 48 7.90 -4.33 7.56
CA SER A 48 9.33 -4.55 7.81
C SER A 48 10.12 -3.24 7.89
N ALA A 49 9.84 -2.27 7.01
CA ALA A 49 10.48 -0.96 7.05
C ALA A 49 10.13 -0.18 8.33
N ALA A 50 8.85 -0.18 8.74
CA ALA A 50 8.39 0.46 9.96
C ALA A 50 9.11 -0.09 11.20
N CYS A 51 9.40 -1.39 11.20
CA CYS A 51 10.08 -2.06 12.30
C CYS A 51 11.61 -2.09 12.18
N GLY A 52 12.19 -1.33 11.24
CA GLY A 52 13.64 -1.14 11.15
C GLY A 52 14.42 -2.32 10.55
N LEU A 53 13.78 -3.19 9.76
CA LEU A 53 14.49 -4.28 9.06
C LEU A 53 15.40 -3.79 7.93
N PHE A 54 15.15 -2.59 7.43
CA PHE A 54 16.00 -1.89 6.48
C PHE A 54 15.54 -0.44 6.38
N ASN A 55 16.39 0.40 5.77
CA ASN A 55 16.06 1.79 5.50
C ASN A 55 14.78 1.90 4.64
N PHE A 56 13.86 2.80 5.00
CA PHE A 56 12.62 3.08 4.28
C PHE A 56 12.80 3.24 2.76
N ARG A 57 13.93 3.80 2.32
CA ARG A 57 14.22 3.99 0.90
C ARG A 57 14.24 2.67 0.13
N LEU A 58 14.52 1.52 0.76
CA LEU A 58 14.49 0.22 0.11
C LEU A 58 13.05 -0.25 -0.20
N ALA A 59 12.05 0.24 0.53
CA ALA A 59 10.63 -0.03 0.30
C ALA A 59 9.95 0.93 -0.69
N GLU A 60 10.70 1.77 -1.42
CA GLU A 60 10.14 2.63 -2.46
C GLU A 60 11.11 2.89 -3.61
N GLU A 61 10.60 3.22 -4.80
CA GLU A 61 11.44 3.59 -5.95
C GLU A 61 10.97 4.87 -6.65
N PRO A 62 11.88 5.77 -7.06
CA PRO A 62 11.50 6.99 -7.77
C PRO A 62 10.97 6.69 -9.16
N VAL A 63 9.93 7.43 -9.56
CA VAL A 63 9.37 7.42 -10.92
C VAL A 63 10.40 7.92 -11.94
N ARG A 64 11.15 8.98 -11.57
CA ARG A 64 12.23 9.53 -12.41
C ARG A 64 13.46 8.64 -12.35
N ARG A 65 13.96 8.24 -13.52
CA ARG A 65 15.18 7.42 -13.64
C ARG A 65 16.10 7.97 -14.73
N LYS A 66 17.42 7.85 -14.51
CA LYS A 66 18.44 8.36 -15.43
C LYS A 66 18.31 7.79 -16.85
N HIS A 67 17.95 6.52 -17.00
CA HIS A 67 17.75 5.86 -18.30
C HIS A 67 16.35 6.11 -18.92
N ARG A 68 15.50 6.87 -18.25
CA ARG A 68 14.15 7.28 -18.70
C ARG A 68 14.06 8.81 -18.79
N ALA A 69 15.14 9.48 -19.21
CA ALA A 69 15.25 10.94 -19.13
C ALA A 69 14.17 11.71 -19.92
N ASP A 70 13.68 11.12 -21.02
CA ASP A 70 12.64 11.72 -21.87
C ASP A 70 11.21 11.60 -21.27
N LEU A 71 11.04 10.87 -20.16
CA LEU A 71 9.77 10.78 -19.46
C LEU A 71 9.51 12.05 -18.65
N GLN A 72 8.33 12.64 -18.83
CA GLN A 72 7.88 13.79 -18.06
C GLN A 72 7.06 13.33 -16.85
N TYR A 73 7.39 13.84 -15.67
CA TYR A 73 6.67 13.55 -14.43
C TYR A 73 6.15 14.84 -13.79
N PHE A 74 4.84 14.92 -13.61
CA PHE A 74 4.14 15.99 -12.93
C PHE A 74 3.73 15.51 -11.55
N LYS A 75 4.25 16.19 -10.51
CA LYS A 75 3.81 15.98 -9.14
C LYS A 75 2.47 16.67 -8.94
N ALA A 76 1.40 15.99 -9.30
CA ALA A 76 0.05 16.54 -9.38
C ALA A 76 -1.00 15.45 -9.21
N ALA A 77 -2.18 15.82 -8.72
CA ALA A 77 -3.37 14.98 -8.71
C ALA A 77 -4.23 15.27 -9.94
N ALA A 78 -4.74 14.23 -10.59
CA ALA A 78 -5.76 14.39 -11.63
C ALA A 78 -7.12 14.58 -10.97
N GLU A 79 -7.84 15.63 -11.37
CA GLU A 79 -9.13 16.01 -10.78
C GLU A 79 -10.30 15.56 -11.64
N SER A 80 -10.18 15.76 -12.95
CA SER A 80 -11.19 15.37 -13.93
C SER A 80 -10.53 15.02 -15.26
N ILE A 81 -11.28 14.30 -16.08
CA ILE A 81 -10.87 13.87 -17.42
C ILE A 81 -12.01 14.22 -18.36
N ASP A 82 -11.70 15.02 -19.39
CA ASP A 82 -12.58 15.26 -20.51
C ASP A 82 -12.17 14.29 -21.63
N PHE A 83 -12.98 13.25 -21.83
CA PHE A 83 -12.71 12.21 -22.81
C PHE A 83 -12.89 12.68 -24.25
N ASP A 84 -13.74 13.69 -24.48
CA ASP A 84 -14.05 14.21 -25.82
C ASP A 84 -12.98 15.21 -26.26
N ALA A 85 -12.59 16.12 -25.36
CA ALA A 85 -11.48 17.04 -25.60
C ALA A 85 -10.09 16.37 -25.48
N ARG A 86 -10.03 15.15 -24.93
CA ARG A 86 -8.81 14.39 -24.62
C ARG A 86 -7.83 15.17 -23.72
N VAL A 87 -8.36 15.70 -22.63
CA VAL A 87 -7.62 16.53 -21.66
C VAL A 87 -7.84 16.05 -20.23
N ILE A 88 -6.76 16.03 -19.45
CA ILE A 88 -6.79 15.77 -18.00
C ILE A 88 -6.58 17.10 -17.29
N ARG A 89 -7.52 17.48 -16.42
CA ARG A 89 -7.32 18.63 -15.52
C ARG A 89 -6.60 18.16 -14.27
N CYS A 90 -5.47 18.79 -13.98
CA CYS A 90 -4.56 18.44 -12.90
C CYS A 90 -4.47 19.57 -11.88
N ARG A 91 -4.36 19.23 -10.60
CA ARG A 91 -3.96 20.14 -9.51
C ARG A 91 -2.53 19.85 -9.08
N ALA A 92 -1.70 20.89 -9.01
CA ALA A 92 -0.32 20.76 -8.55
C ALA A 92 -0.27 20.24 -7.11
N ALA A 93 0.63 19.28 -6.85
CA ALA A 93 0.89 18.66 -5.55
C ALA A 93 2.37 18.80 -5.15
N ALA A 94 3.04 19.84 -5.68
CA ALA A 94 4.47 20.09 -5.44
C ALA A 94 4.80 20.12 -3.94
N ASP A 95 3.89 20.72 -3.16
CA ASP A 95 4.05 20.95 -1.73
C ASP A 95 3.41 19.88 -0.84
N THR A 96 2.87 18.82 -1.43
CA THR A 96 2.21 17.73 -0.69
C THR A 96 3.18 16.59 -0.39
N THR A 97 3.23 16.07 0.83
CA THR A 97 3.97 14.85 1.20
C THR A 97 3.28 13.59 0.67
N ALA A 98 3.90 12.42 0.74
CA ALA A 98 3.33 11.20 0.14
C ALA A 98 2.04 10.75 0.84
N ASP A 99 1.86 11.13 2.09
CA ASP A 99 0.67 10.92 2.93
C ASP A 99 -0.43 11.97 2.72
N GLY A 100 -0.25 12.92 1.80
CA GLY A 100 -1.25 13.95 1.50
C GLY A 100 -1.18 15.21 2.38
N ALA A 101 -0.25 15.31 3.35
CA ALA A 101 -0.07 16.54 4.13
C ALA A 101 0.63 17.64 3.31
N THR A 102 0.36 18.91 3.60
CA THR A 102 1.04 20.04 2.92
C THR A 102 2.18 20.54 3.79
N PHE A 103 3.34 20.87 3.19
CA PHE A 103 4.43 21.48 3.95
C PHE A 103 3.96 22.79 4.59
N ALA A 104 4.20 22.95 5.90
CA ALA A 104 3.75 24.12 6.67
C ALA A 104 4.22 25.45 6.07
N ALA A 105 5.44 25.50 5.53
CA ALA A 105 5.98 26.69 4.86
C ALA A 105 5.27 27.01 3.53
N ALA A 106 4.76 26.01 2.82
CA ALA A 106 4.02 26.19 1.58
C ALA A 106 2.56 26.63 1.81
N ALA A 107 1.97 26.28 2.96
CA ALA A 107 0.65 26.77 3.35
C ALA A 107 0.64 28.29 3.62
N ALA A 108 1.79 28.88 3.93
CA ALA A 108 1.96 30.29 4.23
C ALA A 108 2.46 31.15 3.05
N ALA A 109 2.78 30.53 1.90
CA ALA A 109 3.39 31.23 0.76
C ALA A 109 2.35 31.61 -0.32
N GLU A 110 2.49 32.82 -0.87
CA GLU A 110 1.71 33.25 -2.04
C GLU A 110 2.16 32.47 -3.28
N LYS A 111 1.22 31.77 -3.95
CA LYS A 111 1.55 30.87 -5.06
C LYS A 111 1.80 31.66 -6.35
N GLN A 112 3.02 31.54 -6.89
CA GLN A 112 3.42 32.20 -8.14
C GLN A 112 2.92 31.50 -9.43
N HIS A 113 2.37 30.29 -9.33
CA HIS A 113 1.91 29.49 -10.46
C HIS A 113 0.44 29.06 -10.29
N PRO A 114 -0.32 28.91 -11.40
CA PRO A 114 -1.69 28.44 -11.32
C PRO A 114 -1.76 27.07 -10.65
N GLU A 115 -2.68 26.91 -9.69
CA GLU A 115 -2.85 25.66 -8.96
C GLU A 115 -3.29 24.50 -9.85
N THR A 116 -3.94 24.82 -10.98
CA THR A 116 -4.45 23.84 -11.93
C THR A 116 -3.87 24.05 -13.31
N PHE A 117 -3.71 22.95 -14.04
CA PHE A 117 -3.22 22.94 -15.42
C PHE A 117 -3.77 21.73 -16.18
N ASP A 118 -3.75 21.81 -17.50
CA ASP A 118 -4.32 20.80 -18.38
C ASP A 118 -3.23 19.99 -19.08
N VAL A 119 -3.44 18.67 -19.16
CA VAL A 119 -2.56 17.75 -19.87
C VAL A 119 -3.35 17.07 -20.98
N ALA A 120 -3.08 17.46 -22.23
CA ALA A 120 -3.62 16.76 -23.40
C ALA A 120 -2.96 15.39 -23.59
N TYR A 121 -3.72 14.43 -24.13
CA TYR A 121 -3.25 13.07 -24.38
C TYR A 121 -3.75 12.52 -25.73
N ASP A 122 -2.97 11.62 -26.32
CA ASP A 122 -3.41 10.79 -27.44
C ASP A 122 -3.85 9.41 -26.94
N LYS A 123 -3.17 8.89 -25.92
CA LYS A 123 -3.53 7.69 -25.17
C LYS A 123 -3.49 7.97 -23.66
N LEU A 124 -4.40 7.35 -22.91
CA LEU A 124 -4.56 7.56 -21.48
C LEU A 124 -4.58 6.23 -20.72
N CYS A 125 -3.78 6.11 -19.67
CA CYS A 125 -3.90 5.02 -18.69
C CYS A 125 -4.28 5.58 -17.31
N ILE A 126 -5.45 5.18 -16.80
CA ILE A 126 -5.99 5.57 -15.50
C ILE A 126 -5.62 4.50 -14.46
N ALA A 127 -4.62 4.78 -13.62
CA ALA A 127 -4.15 3.86 -12.58
C ALA A 127 -3.89 4.56 -11.22
N PRO A 128 -4.83 5.37 -10.70
CA PRO A 128 -4.64 6.10 -9.43
C PRO A 128 -4.60 5.18 -8.19
N GLY A 129 -4.95 3.90 -8.33
CA GLY A 129 -5.10 2.97 -7.21
C GLY A 129 -6.39 3.20 -6.43
N CYS A 130 -6.36 2.85 -5.14
CA CYS A 130 -7.47 3.06 -4.20
C CYS A 130 -7.09 4.05 -3.10
N ALA A 131 -8.10 4.65 -2.49
CA ALA A 131 -7.95 5.46 -1.28
C ALA A 131 -8.16 4.58 -0.04
N VAL A 132 -7.70 5.09 1.11
CA VAL A 132 -7.93 4.43 2.39
C VAL A 132 -9.39 4.61 2.83
N GLN A 133 -9.99 3.56 3.38
CA GLN A 133 -11.35 3.57 3.91
C GLN A 133 -11.32 3.57 5.44
N ASP A 134 -11.79 4.65 6.05
CA ASP A 134 -12.03 4.77 7.49
C ASP A 134 -13.48 4.40 7.88
N PHE A 135 -14.31 4.07 6.88
CA PHE A 135 -15.74 3.75 7.02
C PHE A 135 -16.56 4.87 7.68
N GLY A 136 -16.05 6.11 7.67
CA GLY A 136 -16.65 7.21 8.42
C GLY A 136 -16.57 7.06 9.94
N THR A 137 -15.70 6.16 10.44
CA THR A 137 -15.49 5.96 11.88
C THR A 137 -14.95 7.24 12.52
N PRO A 138 -15.68 7.89 13.44
CA PRO A 138 -15.25 9.13 14.06
C PRO A 138 -13.87 8.97 14.72
N GLY A 139 -12.95 9.90 14.43
CA GLY A 139 -11.61 9.92 15.01
C GLY A 139 -10.59 9.00 14.33
N ALA A 140 -11.00 8.07 13.47
CA ALA A 140 -10.07 7.10 12.87
C ALA A 140 -8.98 7.77 12.02
N LYS A 141 -9.34 8.73 11.14
CA LYS A 141 -8.36 9.49 10.34
C LYS A 141 -7.42 10.35 11.18
N GLN A 142 -7.87 10.79 12.36
CA GLN A 142 -7.14 11.71 13.22
C GLN A 142 -6.13 10.99 14.11
N HIS A 143 -6.46 9.79 14.57
CA HIS A 143 -5.72 9.10 15.63
C HIS A 143 -5.13 7.75 15.21
N ALA A 144 -5.55 7.17 14.08
CA ALA A 144 -4.93 5.97 13.54
C ALA A 144 -3.80 6.31 12.56
N LEU A 145 -2.79 5.45 12.52
CA LEU A 145 -1.78 5.44 11.47
C LEU A 145 -2.16 4.41 10.41
N PHE A 146 -2.03 4.76 9.15
CA PHE A 146 -2.21 3.83 8.05
C PHE A 146 -0.86 3.15 7.73
N LEU A 147 -0.85 2.21 6.77
CA LEU A 147 0.39 1.56 6.30
C LEU A 147 0.36 1.41 4.78
N ARG A 148 0.45 2.53 4.06
CA ARG A 148 0.38 2.59 2.58
C ARG A 148 1.64 3.14 1.95
N THR A 149 2.40 3.92 2.69
CA THR A 149 3.61 4.62 2.23
C THR A 149 4.78 4.44 3.19
N THR A 150 5.99 4.75 2.71
CA THR A 150 7.19 4.85 3.54
C THR A 150 7.11 5.97 4.58
N ASP A 151 6.34 7.04 4.31
CA ASP A 151 6.07 8.10 5.29
C ASP A 151 5.20 7.57 6.43
N ASP A 152 4.19 6.75 6.13
CA ASP A 152 3.40 6.05 7.15
C ASP A 152 4.27 5.13 8.01
N ALA A 153 5.12 4.32 7.36
CA ALA A 153 6.03 3.41 8.04
C ALA A 153 6.98 4.18 8.98
N ARG A 154 7.45 5.36 8.59
CA ARG A 154 8.27 6.24 9.43
C ARG A 154 7.49 6.79 10.63
N ARG A 155 6.23 7.18 10.44
CA ARG A 155 5.36 7.63 11.54
C ARG A 155 5.10 6.51 12.54
N ILE A 156 4.89 5.28 12.07
CA ILE A 156 4.76 4.11 12.95
C ILE A 156 6.05 3.89 13.75
N GLN A 157 7.21 3.91 13.07
CA GLN A 157 8.51 3.77 13.73
C GLN A 157 8.68 4.81 14.84
N GLN A 158 8.44 6.09 14.52
CA GLN A 158 8.52 7.18 15.49
C GLN A 158 7.54 6.98 16.64
N ARG A 159 6.30 6.57 16.35
CA ARG A 159 5.28 6.37 17.38
C ARG A 159 5.64 5.26 18.36
N VAL A 160 6.25 4.17 17.89
CA VAL A 160 6.74 3.08 18.75
C VAL A 160 7.75 3.63 19.77
N LEU A 161 8.65 4.49 19.33
CA LEU A 161 9.68 5.07 20.20
C LEU A 161 9.10 6.06 21.19
N GLU A 162 8.18 6.92 20.76
CA GLU A 162 7.44 7.82 21.65
C GLU A 162 6.67 7.04 22.73
N MET A 163 6.14 5.85 22.42
CA MET A 163 5.53 4.98 23.41
C MET A 163 6.55 4.50 24.45
N LEU A 164 7.76 4.09 24.02
CA LEU A 164 8.83 3.69 24.94
C LEU A 164 9.26 4.84 25.85
N ASP A 165 9.50 6.02 25.26
CA ASP A 165 9.91 7.21 25.99
C ASP A 165 8.88 7.58 27.05
N ARG A 166 7.59 7.61 26.67
CA ARG A 166 6.50 7.93 27.58
C ARG A 166 6.33 6.88 28.68
N ALA A 167 6.43 5.60 28.36
CA ALA A 167 6.32 4.52 29.35
C ALA A 167 7.53 4.48 30.30
N SER A 168 8.70 4.93 29.86
CA SER A 168 9.93 4.96 30.66
C SER A 168 10.05 6.17 31.59
N LEU A 169 9.11 7.13 31.54
CA LEU A 169 9.13 8.28 32.43
C LEU A 169 9.03 7.84 33.91
N PRO A 170 9.83 8.39 34.83
CA PRO A 170 9.76 8.06 36.25
C PRO A 170 8.40 8.34 36.92
N THR A 171 7.58 9.18 36.29
CA THR A 171 6.24 9.55 36.74
C THR A 171 5.15 8.61 36.24
N ALA A 172 5.46 7.70 35.30
CA ALA A 172 4.48 6.79 34.73
C ALA A 172 4.12 5.68 35.71
N THR A 173 2.85 5.55 36.03
CA THR A 173 2.32 4.41 36.81
C THR A 173 2.34 3.13 35.97
N GLU A 174 2.29 1.96 36.63
CA GLU A 174 2.25 0.68 35.91
C GLU A 174 1.02 0.58 34.98
N ALA A 175 -0.12 1.13 35.41
CA ALA A 175 -1.34 1.17 34.58
C ALA A 175 -1.12 1.99 33.31
N GLU A 176 -0.55 3.20 33.43
CA GLU A 176 -0.24 4.05 32.27
C GLU A 176 0.79 3.42 31.34
N GLN A 177 1.80 2.73 31.89
CA GLN A 177 2.77 1.98 31.10
C GLN A 177 2.09 0.92 30.24
N ARG A 178 1.16 0.14 30.82
CA ARG A 178 0.40 -0.88 30.09
C ARG A 178 -0.52 -0.25 29.04
N ASP A 179 -1.20 0.84 29.38
CA ASP A 179 -2.08 1.55 28.45
C ASP A 179 -1.32 2.09 27.24
N VAL A 180 -0.16 2.71 27.47
CA VAL A 180 0.72 3.24 26.41
C VAL A 180 1.37 2.12 25.61
N LEU A 181 1.67 0.95 26.19
CA LEU A 181 2.29 -0.17 25.49
C LEU A 181 1.28 -1.13 24.85
N ASN A 182 0.01 -0.71 24.70
CA ASN A 182 -0.98 -1.43 23.92
C ASN A 182 -0.90 -1.02 22.44
N ILE A 183 -0.54 -1.96 21.58
CA ILE A 183 -0.59 -1.83 20.12
C ILE A 183 -1.90 -2.45 19.63
N ARG A 184 -2.67 -1.70 18.87
CA ARG A 184 -3.94 -2.15 18.29
C ARG A 184 -3.89 -2.03 16.77
N ILE A 185 -4.39 -3.06 16.10
CA ILE A 185 -4.42 -3.15 14.64
C ILE A 185 -5.86 -3.41 14.21
N VAL A 186 -6.41 -2.55 13.36
CA VAL A 186 -7.75 -2.73 12.78
C VAL A 186 -7.58 -3.29 11.37
N GLY A 187 -7.98 -4.55 11.19
CA GLY A 187 -7.82 -5.33 9.96
C GLY A 187 -6.94 -6.56 10.16
N GLY A 188 -7.54 -7.73 10.02
CA GLY A 188 -6.91 -9.05 10.01
C GLY A 188 -6.52 -9.55 8.62
N GLY A 189 -6.43 -8.66 7.63
CA GLY A 189 -5.82 -8.96 6.33
C GLY A 189 -4.29 -9.05 6.40
N ALA A 190 -3.65 -9.42 5.28
CA ALA A 190 -2.19 -9.63 5.23
C ALA A 190 -1.38 -8.46 5.81
N ILE A 191 -1.71 -7.21 5.45
CA ILE A 191 -1.01 -6.02 5.94
C ILE A 191 -1.06 -5.91 7.47
N GLY A 192 -2.24 -6.10 8.07
CA GLY A 192 -2.40 -5.99 9.51
C GLY A 192 -1.72 -7.13 10.27
N ILE A 193 -1.77 -8.34 9.71
CA ILE A 193 -1.10 -9.52 10.26
C ILE A 193 0.41 -9.37 10.21
N GLU A 194 0.97 -8.93 9.08
CA GLU A 194 2.41 -8.68 8.93
C GLU A 194 2.88 -7.54 9.83
N ALA A 195 2.08 -6.48 10.00
CA ALA A 195 2.39 -5.41 10.96
C ALA A 195 2.42 -5.92 12.41
N ALA A 196 1.44 -6.74 12.81
CA ALA A 196 1.41 -7.35 14.13
C ALA A 196 2.65 -8.23 14.37
N ALA A 197 2.98 -9.08 13.39
CA ALA A 197 4.13 -9.97 13.42
C ALA A 197 5.45 -9.21 13.53
N GLU A 198 5.67 -8.18 12.71
CA GLU A 198 6.90 -7.41 12.69
C GLU A 198 7.10 -6.59 13.97
N LEU A 199 6.02 -6.02 14.53
CA LEU A 199 6.06 -5.31 15.81
C LEU A 199 6.30 -6.26 16.98
N TRP A 200 5.71 -7.46 16.92
CA TRP A 200 5.97 -8.50 17.90
C TRP A 200 7.44 -8.89 17.92
N ASP A 201 8.01 -9.18 16.74
CA ASP A 201 9.43 -9.57 16.61
C ASP A 201 10.33 -8.44 17.12
N LEU A 202 10.07 -7.20 16.69
CA LEU A 202 10.83 -6.03 17.15
C LEU A 202 10.87 -5.91 18.68
N TRP A 203 9.76 -6.11 19.36
CA TRP A 203 9.74 -6.06 20.83
C TRP A 203 10.55 -7.19 21.47
N HIS A 204 10.31 -8.42 21.02
CA HIS A 204 10.83 -9.62 21.67
C HIS A 204 12.30 -9.91 21.35
N GLU A 205 12.75 -9.48 20.17
CA GLU A 205 14.13 -9.66 19.70
C GLU A 205 15.02 -8.48 20.11
N ASP A 206 14.47 -7.27 20.20
CA ASP A 206 15.29 -6.07 20.43
C ASP A 206 14.81 -5.18 21.58
N LEU A 207 13.63 -4.55 21.48
CA LEU A 207 13.28 -3.40 22.35
C LEU A 207 13.19 -3.75 23.83
N ARG A 208 12.63 -4.91 24.20
CA ARG A 208 12.48 -5.29 25.61
C ARG A 208 13.80 -5.38 26.37
N PHE A 209 14.91 -5.63 25.67
CA PHE A 209 16.25 -5.70 26.26
C PHE A 209 16.83 -4.31 26.55
N LEU A 210 16.37 -3.28 25.83
CA LEU A 210 16.73 -1.88 26.08
C LEU A 210 15.96 -1.28 27.26
N VAL A 211 14.71 -1.74 27.45
CA VAL A 211 13.81 -1.27 28.51
C VAL A 211 13.31 -2.43 29.38
N PRO A 212 14.20 -3.14 30.11
CA PRO A 212 13.83 -4.35 30.86
C PRO A 212 12.74 -4.12 31.92
N HIS A 213 12.63 -2.89 32.45
CA HIS A 213 11.57 -2.49 33.39
C HIS A 213 10.16 -2.44 32.76
N LEU A 214 10.07 -2.49 31.43
CA LEU A 214 8.83 -2.55 30.66
C LEU A 214 8.53 -3.95 30.10
N ASP A 215 9.41 -4.93 30.30
CA ASP A 215 9.18 -6.29 29.80
C ASP A 215 7.89 -6.89 30.40
N GLY A 216 7.13 -7.61 29.57
CA GLY A 216 5.80 -8.14 29.92
C GLY A 216 4.67 -7.11 30.03
N LYS A 217 4.88 -5.85 29.66
CA LYS A 217 3.82 -4.81 29.66
C LYS A 217 3.21 -4.53 28.28
N MET A 218 3.94 -4.81 27.20
CA MET A 218 3.44 -4.60 25.84
C MET A 218 2.41 -5.66 25.43
N THR A 219 1.32 -5.25 24.80
CA THR A 219 0.35 -6.17 24.19
C THR A 219 0.06 -5.78 22.75
N ILE A 220 -0.27 -6.77 21.91
CA ILE A 220 -0.70 -6.56 20.53
C ILE A 220 -2.09 -7.18 20.36
N THR A 221 -3.06 -6.39 19.91
CA THR A 221 -4.41 -6.86 19.62
C THR A 221 -4.82 -6.52 18.19
N ILE A 222 -5.25 -7.53 17.43
CA ILE A 222 -5.83 -7.39 16.10
C ILE A 222 -7.35 -7.43 16.22
N HIS A 223 -8.01 -6.42 15.67
CA HIS A 223 -9.46 -6.30 15.57
C HIS A 223 -9.88 -6.50 14.12
N ASP A 224 -10.82 -7.40 13.85
CA ASP A 224 -11.48 -7.51 12.54
C ASP A 224 -12.98 -7.70 12.73
N VAL A 225 -13.77 -7.11 11.84
CA VAL A 225 -15.23 -7.32 11.80
C VAL A 225 -15.58 -8.70 11.22
N ALA A 226 -14.72 -9.23 10.36
CA ALA A 226 -14.86 -10.56 9.79
C ALA A 226 -14.74 -11.64 10.87
N PRO A 227 -15.38 -12.81 10.68
CA PRO A 227 -15.29 -13.92 11.63
C PRO A 227 -13.92 -14.60 11.67
N THR A 228 -13.09 -14.42 10.63
CA THR A 228 -11.76 -14.99 10.48
C THR A 228 -10.76 -13.96 9.93
N ILE A 229 -9.48 -14.14 10.27
CA ILE A 229 -8.38 -13.38 9.67
C ILE A 229 -7.96 -13.99 8.34
N LEU A 230 -7.19 -13.26 7.53
CA LEU A 230 -6.65 -13.73 6.24
C LEU A 230 -7.72 -14.39 5.36
N SER A 231 -8.92 -13.80 5.29
CA SER A 231 -10.09 -14.39 4.61
C SER A 231 -9.91 -14.64 3.10
N THR A 232 -8.84 -14.12 2.51
CA THR A 232 -8.42 -14.42 1.13
C THR A 232 -7.65 -15.74 0.98
N PHE A 233 -7.24 -16.35 2.10
CA PHE A 233 -6.58 -17.65 2.15
C PHE A 233 -7.58 -18.75 2.50
N ASP A 234 -7.26 -19.99 2.18
CA ASP A 234 -8.05 -21.15 2.59
C ASP A 234 -8.15 -21.25 4.12
N ALA A 235 -9.29 -21.77 4.61
CA ALA A 235 -9.63 -21.81 6.04
C ALA A 235 -8.52 -22.44 6.89
N ARG A 236 -7.89 -23.51 6.40
CA ARG A 236 -6.78 -24.19 7.07
C ARG A 236 -5.57 -23.28 7.31
N LEU A 237 -5.23 -22.41 6.35
CA LEU A 237 -4.13 -21.45 6.48
C LEU A 237 -4.49 -20.32 7.46
N SER A 238 -5.74 -19.86 7.44
CA SER A 238 -6.26 -18.92 8.44
C SER A 238 -6.22 -19.49 9.87
N GLU A 239 -6.62 -20.75 10.05
CA GLU A 239 -6.56 -21.45 11.34
C GLU A 239 -5.11 -21.62 11.83
N TYR A 240 -4.20 -21.99 10.94
CA TYR A 240 -2.77 -22.06 11.23
C TYR A 240 -2.23 -20.70 11.68
N ALA A 241 -2.51 -19.63 10.92
CA ALA A 241 -2.09 -18.28 11.25
C ALA A 241 -2.64 -17.81 12.60
N THR A 242 -3.92 -18.09 12.87
CA THR A 242 -4.56 -17.79 14.15
C THR A 242 -3.85 -18.49 15.31
N SER A 243 -3.54 -19.78 15.16
CA SER A 243 -2.87 -20.57 16.19
C SER A 243 -1.44 -20.09 16.41
N SER A 244 -0.71 -19.77 15.34
CA SER A 244 0.64 -19.25 15.38
C SER A 244 0.74 -17.90 16.08
N LEU A 245 -0.18 -16.97 15.79
CA LEU A 245 -0.23 -15.65 16.43
C LEU A 245 -0.64 -15.74 17.91
N LYS A 246 -1.60 -16.61 18.24
CA LYS A 246 -1.96 -16.87 19.65
C LYS A 246 -0.79 -17.45 20.45
N GLY A 247 0.01 -18.34 19.84
CA GLY A 247 1.24 -18.86 20.45
C GLY A 247 2.34 -17.82 20.64
N LYS A 248 2.15 -16.61 20.09
CA LYS A 248 2.99 -15.42 20.30
C LYS A 248 2.28 -14.39 21.19
N ASP A 249 1.26 -14.76 21.95
CA ASP A 249 0.51 -13.83 22.80
C ASP A 249 -0.12 -12.62 22.05
N VAL A 250 -0.27 -12.74 20.72
CA VAL A 250 -1.01 -11.75 19.92
C VAL A 250 -2.49 -12.06 20.04
N GLN A 251 -3.26 -11.10 20.56
CA GLN A 251 -4.70 -11.25 20.74
C GLN A 251 -5.42 -10.99 19.42
N ILE A 252 -6.40 -11.84 19.09
CA ILE A 252 -7.21 -11.71 17.88
C ILE A 252 -8.67 -11.59 18.30
N LYS A 253 -9.29 -10.46 17.97
CA LYS A 253 -10.71 -10.15 18.20
C LYS A 253 -11.45 -10.04 16.87
N THR A 254 -12.03 -11.15 16.43
CA THR A 254 -12.95 -11.20 15.28
C THR A 254 -14.35 -10.76 15.69
N GLY A 255 -15.19 -10.36 14.72
CA GLY A 255 -16.50 -9.77 15.01
C GLY A 255 -16.43 -8.47 15.83
N SER A 256 -15.28 -7.77 15.80
CA SER A 256 -15.07 -6.55 16.58
C SER A 256 -15.44 -5.32 15.77
N HIS A 257 -16.43 -4.55 16.25
CA HIS A 257 -16.96 -3.38 15.55
C HIS A 257 -16.44 -2.10 16.18
N ILE A 258 -15.55 -1.41 15.49
CA ILE A 258 -15.00 -0.12 15.94
C ILE A 258 -16.07 0.97 15.75
N GLN A 259 -16.43 1.65 16.84
CA GLN A 259 -17.46 2.70 16.83
C GLN A 259 -16.87 4.10 16.70
N ARG A 260 -15.74 4.35 17.36
CA ARG A 260 -15.02 5.63 17.35
C ARG A 260 -13.61 5.45 17.90
N VAL A 261 -12.75 6.42 17.61
CA VAL A 261 -11.36 6.47 18.05
C VAL A 261 -11.11 7.80 18.76
N GLU A 262 -10.52 7.74 19.96
CA GLU A 262 -9.98 8.88 20.70
C GLU A 262 -8.46 8.91 20.56
N ALA A 263 -7.80 9.94 21.11
CA ALA A 263 -6.35 10.08 21.05
C ALA A 263 -5.58 8.96 21.75
N ASP A 264 -6.19 8.30 22.74
CA ASP A 264 -5.57 7.31 23.61
C ASP A 264 -6.37 5.99 23.74
N ALA A 265 -7.50 5.87 23.05
CA ALA A 265 -8.34 4.68 23.11
C ALA A 265 -9.19 4.45 21.85
N ILE A 266 -9.42 3.18 21.52
CA ILE A 266 -10.49 2.79 20.59
C ILE A 266 -11.73 2.40 21.38
N HIS A 267 -12.90 2.62 20.79
CA HIS A 267 -14.16 2.13 21.33
C HIS A 267 -14.73 1.05 20.43
N THR A 268 -14.92 -0.14 20.97
CA THR A 268 -15.60 -1.24 20.29
C THR A 268 -16.99 -1.43 20.84
N LYS A 269 -17.92 -1.91 20.01
CA LYS A 269 -19.27 -2.25 20.46
C LYS A 269 -19.24 -3.37 21.50
N GLU A 270 -18.30 -4.30 21.39
CA GLU A 270 -18.23 -5.51 22.18
C GLU A 270 -17.54 -5.30 23.54
N ASP A 271 -16.48 -4.49 23.61
CA ASP A 271 -15.65 -4.35 24.81
C ASP A 271 -15.64 -2.93 25.40
N GLY A 272 -16.29 -1.96 24.73
CA GLY A 272 -16.26 -0.57 25.18
C GLY A 272 -14.91 0.11 24.94
N ARG A 273 -14.42 0.87 25.93
CA ARG A 273 -13.21 1.68 25.81
C ARG A 273 -11.96 0.81 26.01
N LEU A 274 -11.03 0.90 25.07
CA LEU A 274 -9.82 0.09 25.03
C LEU A 274 -8.59 0.99 24.76
N PRO A 275 -7.69 1.19 25.75
CA PRO A 275 -6.51 2.05 25.60
C PRO A 275 -5.54 1.55 24.53
N PHE A 276 -4.80 2.47 23.92
CA PHE A 276 -3.67 2.19 23.03
C PHE A 276 -2.60 3.28 23.06
N GLY A 277 -1.35 2.89 22.82
CA GLY A 277 -0.30 3.83 22.41
C GLY A 277 -0.19 3.94 20.89
N LEU A 278 -0.36 2.83 20.17
CA LEU A 278 -0.33 2.80 18.70
C LEU A 278 -1.58 2.12 18.15
N LEU A 279 -2.27 2.82 17.24
CA LEU A 279 -3.36 2.27 16.46
C LEU A 279 -2.97 2.25 14.98
N ILE A 280 -2.91 1.06 14.38
CA ILE A 280 -2.70 0.88 12.94
C ILE A 280 -4.04 0.52 12.29
N TRP A 281 -4.46 1.27 11.29
CA TRP A 281 -5.65 0.98 10.47
C TRP A 281 -5.22 0.35 9.15
N ALA A 282 -5.34 -0.97 9.06
CA ALA A 282 -4.83 -1.81 7.97
C ALA A 282 -5.95 -2.47 7.14
N THR A 283 -7.19 -1.96 7.21
CA THR A 283 -8.34 -2.48 6.47
C THR A 283 -9.01 -1.43 5.62
N GLY A 284 -9.76 -1.92 4.63
CA GLY A 284 -10.65 -1.14 3.80
C GLY A 284 -9.95 -0.42 2.64
N ASN A 285 -10.48 -0.66 1.44
CA ASN A 285 -10.19 0.12 0.25
C ASN A 285 -11.43 0.93 -0.12
N LYS A 286 -11.23 2.19 -0.51
CA LYS A 286 -12.25 3.05 -1.11
C LYS A 286 -11.81 3.41 -2.52
N ALA A 287 -12.77 3.65 -3.42
CA ALA A 287 -12.48 4.24 -4.71
C ALA A 287 -11.74 5.58 -4.53
N SER A 288 -10.81 5.90 -5.43
CA SER A 288 -10.21 7.23 -5.43
C SER A 288 -11.26 8.28 -5.83
N PRO A 289 -11.18 9.53 -5.34
CA PRO A 289 -12.15 10.58 -5.70
C PRO A 289 -12.33 10.77 -7.20
N LEU A 290 -11.23 10.66 -7.97
CA LEU A 290 -11.29 10.68 -9.43
C LEU A 290 -12.18 9.56 -9.98
N VAL A 291 -11.98 8.32 -9.55
CA VAL A 291 -12.77 7.16 -10.01
C VAL A 291 -14.25 7.30 -9.64
N GLU A 292 -14.56 7.86 -8.46
CA GLU A 292 -15.95 8.10 -8.05
C GLU A 292 -16.67 9.06 -9.01
N GLN A 293 -15.98 10.09 -9.50
CA GLN A 293 -16.55 11.16 -10.32
C GLN A 293 -16.63 10.85 -11.82
N LEU A 294 -15.80 9.94 -12.34
CA LEU A 294 -15.77 9.64 -13.78
C LEU A 294 -17.10 9.04 -14.27
N ASP A 295 -17.60 9.55 -15.39
CA ASP A 295 -18.78 9.02 -16.09
C ASP A 295 -18.38 7.86 -17.03
N VAL A 296 -18.18 6.69 -16.42
CA VAL A 296 -17.75 5.45 -17.07
C VAL A 296 -18.51 4.28 -16.46
N LYS A 297 -18.54 3.13 -17.16
CA LYS A 297 -19.19 1.94 -16.62
C LYS A 297 -18.53 1.52 -15.29
N LYS A 298 -19.37 1.25 -14.29
CA LYS A 298 -18.98 0.83 -12.94
C LYS A 298 -19.83 -0.38 -12.52
N PRO A 299 -19.35 -1.22 -11.59
CA PRO A 299 -20.17 -2.31 -11.08
C PRO A 299 -21.38 -1.77 -10.30
N GLU A 300 -22.52 -2.45 -10.40
CA GLU A 300 -23.75 -2.07 -9.69
C GLU A 300 -23.64 -2.22 -8.16
N LYS A 301 -22.77 -3.12 -7.70
CA LYS A 301 -22.55 -3.44 -6.29
C LYS A 301 -21.06 -3.54 -5.98
N GLY A 302 -20.71 -3.29 -4.73
CA GLY A 302 -19.34 -3.42 -4.24
C GLY A 302 -18.52 -2.14 -4.41
N LEU A 303 -17.19 -2.28 -4.46
CA LEU A 303 -16.26 -1.17 -4.57
C LEU A 303 -16.40 -0.49 -5.95
N PRO A 304 -16.69 0.82 -6.03
CA PRO A 304 -16.73 1.52 -7.31
C PRO A 304 -15.36 1.47 -8.01
N ARG A 305 -15.31 0.79 -9.15
CA ARG A 305 -14.11 0.63 -9.99
C ARG A 305 -14.49 0.90 -11.44
N ILE A 306 -13.55 1.40 -12.22
CA ILE A 306 -13.72 1.56 -13.68
C ILE A 306 -13.82 0.16 -14.29
N LEU A 307 -14.90 -0.14 -15.01
CA LEU A 307 -15.00 -1.39 -15.75
C LEU A 307 -14.31 -1.25 -17.11
N THR A 308 -13.53 -2.26 -17.44
CA THR A 308 -12.82 -2.37 -18.72
C THR A 308 -13.29 -3.58 -19.50
N ASP A 309 -13.03 -3.60 -20.80
CA ASP A 309 -13.06 -4.86 -21.55
C ASP A 309 -11.83 -5.74 -21.20
N LYS A 310 -11.72 -6.89 -21.88
CA LYS A 310 -10.61 -7.84 -21.71
C LYS A 310 -9.27 -7.33 -22.26
N TYR A 311 -9.26 -6.21 -22.97
CA TYR A 311 -8.05 -5.52 -23.45
C TYR A 311 -7.67 -4.35 -22.53
N LEU A 312 -8.34 -4.24 -21.38
CA LEU A 312 -8.16 -3.20 -20.36
C LEU A 312 -8.57 -1.80 -20.83
N ARG A 313 -9.36 -1.70 -21.90
CA ARG A 313 -9.94 -0.44 -22.40
C ARG A 313 -11.15 -0.06 -21.56
N VAL A 314 -11.24 1.20 -21.16
CA VAL A 314 -12.34 1.74 -20.35
C VAL A 314 -13.66 1.60 -21.10
N LEU A 315 -14.70 1.14 -20.40
CA LEU A 315 -16.05 1.06 -20.94
C LEU A 315 -16.83 2.35 -20.65
N ARG A 316 -17.48 2.89 -21.67
CA ARG A 316 -18.48 3.95 -21.55
C ARG A 316 -19.71 3.44 -20.78
N PRO A 317 -20.59 4.32 -20.26
CA PRO A 317 -21.80 3.91 -19.57
C PRO A 317 -22.69 2.93 -20.37
N ASP A 318 -22.68 3.03 -21.70
CA ASP A 318 -23.40 2.11 -22.62
C ASP A 318 -22.72 0.76 -22.84
N GLY A 319 -21.52 0.54 -22.28
CA GLY A 319 -20.73 -0.68 -22.42
C GLY A 319 -19.81 -0.73 -23.64
N SER A 320 -19.74 0.32 -24.45
CA SER A 320 -18.79 0.39 -25.57
C SER A 320 -17.36 0.75 -25.09
N PRO A 321 -16.30 0.14 -25.67
CA PRO A 321 -14.93 0.42 -25.26
C PRO A 321 -14.40 1.75 -25.82
N MET A 322 -13.55 2.42 -25.05
CA MET A 322 -12.77 3.58 -25.49
C MET A 322 -11.41 3.12 -26.03
N GLU A 323 -11.18 3.25 -27.34
CA GLU A 323 -10.00 2.67 -28.03
C GLU A 323 -8.63 3.12 -27.48
N ASP A 324 -8.51 4.35 -27.00
CA ASP A 324 -7.25 4.96 -26.53
C ASP A 324 -7.20 5.21 -25.01
N VAL A 325 -8.19 4.72 -24.26
CA VAL A 325 -8.30 4.94 -22.81
C VAL A 325 -8.31 3.61 -22.08
N TYR A 326 -7.35 3.41 -21.20
CA TYR A 326 -7.14 2.18 -20.43
C TYR A 326 -7.26 2.46 -18.93
N ALA A 327 -7.58 1.45 -18.13
CA ALA A 327 -7.55 1.55 -16.68
C ALA A 327 -6.99 0.29 -16.00
N LEU A 328 -6.19 0.47 -14.95
CA LEU A 328 -5.42 -0.61 -14.32
C LEU A 328 -5.47 -0.59 -12.79
N GLY A 329 -5.06 -1.71 -12.19
CA GLY A 329 -4.87 -1.88 -10.75
C GLY A 329 -6.16 -1.80 -9.96
N ASP A 330 -6.07 -1.37 -8.70
CA ASP A 330 -7.22 -1.35 -7.78
C ASP A 330 -8.34 -0.42 -8.25
N ALA A 331 -8.03 0.56 -9.10
CA ALA A 331 -8.99 1.49 -9.67
C ALA A 331 -9.91 0.86 -10.73
N ALA A 332 -9.56 -0.31 -11.27
CA ALA A 332 -10.23 -0.87 -12.44
C ALA A 332 -10.38 -2.39 -12.41
N ASP A 333 -11.52 -2.89 -12.87
CA ASP A 333 -11.77 -4.32 -13.07
C ASP A 333 -12.25 -4.63 -14.48
N ILE A 334 -12.19 -5.90 -14.88
CA ILE A 334 -12.70 -6.34 -16.18
C ILE A 334 -14.18 -6.66 -16.02
N ASP A 335 -15.01 -6.18 -16.94
CA ASP A 335 -16.45 -6.43 -16.93
C ASP A 335 -16.75 -7.94 -17.03
N GLY A 336 -17.57 -8.42 -16.10
CA GLY A 336 -17.85 -9.86 -15.94
C GLY A 336 -16.77 -10.66 -15.20
N GLU A 337 -15.68 -10.03 -14.77
CA GLU A 337 -14.68 -10.62 -13.87
C GLU A 337 -14.70 -9.92 -12.50
N SER A 338 -14.07 -10.54 -11.50
CA SER A 338 -13.92 -9.97 -10.16
C SER A 338 -12.52 -10.25 -9.65
N LEU A 339 -11.55 -9.46 -10.13
CA LEU A 339 -10.15 -9.62 -9.75
C LEU A 339 -9.89 -8.84 -8.45
N PRO A 340 -9.14 -9.42 -7.49
CA PRO A 340 -8.89 -8.80 -6.20
C PRO A 340 -7.98 -7.56 -6.35
N THR A 341 -8.10 -6.62 -5.40
CA THR A 341 -7.25 -5.42 -5.31
C THR A 341 -5.86 -5.77 -4.76
N LEU A 342 -5.04 -6.41 -5.60
CA LEU A 342 -3.69 -6.90 -5.27
C LEU A 342 -2.63 -6.27 -6.17
N ALA A 343 -1.45 -6.05 -5.59
CA ALA A 343 -0.26 -5.59 -6.30
C ALA A 343 0.06 -6.46 -7.53
N GLU A 344 -0.07 -7.78 -7.42
CA GLU A 344 0.19 -8.72 -8.51
C GLU A 344 -0.78 -8.56 -9.70
N VAL A 345 -2.06 -8.29 -9.44
CA VAL A 345 -3.05 -8.03 -10.49
C VAL A 345 -2.68 -6.73 -11.22
N ALA A 346 -2.37 -5.67 -10.47
CA ALA A 346 -1.95 -4.40 -11.03
C ALA A 346 -0.65 -4.52 -11.84
N LEU A 347 0.31 -5.30 -11.35
CA LEU A 347 1.57 -5.61 -12.02
C LEU A 347 1.32 -6.30 -13.36
N GLN A 348 0.59 -7.42 -13.37
CA GLN A 348 0.33 -8.18 -14.60
C GLN A 348 -0.47 -7.36 -15.62
N LYS A 349 -1.47 -6.58 -15.18
CA LYS A 349 -2.21 -5.64 -16.06
C LYS A 349 -1.27 -4.60 -16.67
N GLY A 350 -0.33 -4.06 -15.89
CA GLY A 350 0.67 -3.10 -16.38
C GLY A 350 1.69 -3.70 -17.35
N GLU A 351 2.12 -4.95 -17.12
CA GLU A 351 3.00 -5.68 -18.05
C GLU A 351 2.29 -5.97 -19.37
N TYR A 352 1.08 -6.50 -19.30
CA TYR A 352 0.24 -6.73 -20.48
C TYR A 352 0.08 -5.45 -21.32
N LEU A 353 -0.37 -4.35 -20.71
CA LEU A 353 -0.60 -3.11 -21.47
C LEU A 353 0.69 -2.53 -22.04
N THR A 354 1.83 -2.72 -21.36
CA THR A 354 3.14 -2.36 -21.91
C THR A 354 3.41 -3.13 -23.20
N ASP A 355 3.22 -4.44 -23.18
CA ASP A 355 3.50 -5.31 -24.33
C ASP A 355 2.57 -4.95 -25.50
N VAL A 356 1.28 -4.68 -25.23
CA VAL A 356 0.32 -4.18 -26.23
C VAL A 356 0.79 -2.87 -26.85
N LEU A 357 1.11 -1.86 -26.04
CA LEU A 357 1.48 -0.52 -26.53
C LEU A 357 2.84 -0.49 -27.24
N ASN A 358 3.74 -1.41 -26.90
CA ASN A 358 5.04 -1.54 -27.55
C ASN A 358 4.99 -2.40 -28.82
N SER A 359 3.99 -3.26 -28.97
CA SER A 359 3.78 -4.07 -30.17
C SER A 359 3.36 -3.22 -31.36
N ASP A 360 3.70 -3.67 -32.57
CA ASP A 360 3.13 -3.17 -33.84
C ASP A 360 2.11 -4.17 -34.42
N SER A 361 1.82 -5.26 -33.70
CA SER A 361 0.86 -6.29 -34.10
C SER A 361 -0.58 -5.81 -33.87
N GLU A 362 -1.42 -6.02 -34.87
CA GLU A 362 -2.88 -5.86 -34.75
C GLU A 362 -3.53 -7.07 -34.06
N ASP A 363 -2.89 -8.24 -34.10
CA ASP A 363 -3.33 -9.43 -33.37
C ASP A 363 -2.78 -9.41 -31.95
N VAL A 364 -3.55 -8.79 -31.06
CA VAL A 364 -3.24 -8.69 -29.63
C VAL A 364 -4.14 -9.68 -28.89
N GLN A 365 -3.54 -10.56 -28.09
CA GLN A 365 -4.30 -11.45 -27.21
C GLN A 365 -4.95 -10.66 -26.07
N HIS A 366 -6.10 -11.09 -25.58
CA HIS A 366 -6.73 -10.44 -24.43
C HIS A 366 -5.97 -10.73 -23.13
N PHE A 367 -6.13 -9.87 -22.12
CA PHE A 367 -5.53 -10.07 -20.81
C PHE A 367 -6.12 -11.29 -20.12
N HIS A 368 -5.25 -12.13 -19.56
CA HIS A 368 -5.64 -13.25 -18.70
C HIS A 368 -4.81 -13.22 -17.42
N TYR A 369 -5.46 -13.03 -16.28
CA TYR A 369 -4.77 -13.03 -14.99
C TYR A 369 -4.25 -14.42 -14.64
N LYS A 370 -2.98 -14.52 -14.29
CA LYS A 370 -2.36 -15.75 -13.80
C LYS A 370 -2.18 -15.62 -12.29
N GLN A 371 -3.08 -16.23 -11.52
CA GLN A 371 -3.01 -16.27 -10.06
C GLN A 371 -1.62 -16.73 -9.60
N ARG A 372 -0.96 -15.88 -8.82
CA ARG A 372 0.26 -16.23 -8.07
C ARG A 372 -0.12 -16.67 -6.66
N SER A 373 0.82 -17.32 -5.99
CA SER A 373 0.65 -17.64 -4.58
C SER A 373 0.54 -16.37 -3.75
N LEU A 374 -0.37 -16.37 -2.79
CA LEU A 374 -0.48 -15.37 -1.74
C LEU A 374 0.48 -15.73 -0.62
N LEU A 375 1.13 -14.73 -0.02
CA LEU A 375 2.09 -14.93 1.06
C LEU A 375 1.73 -13.98 2.20
N ALA A 376 1.89 -14.43 3.44
CA ALA A 376 1.83 -13.57 4.63
C ALA A 376 2.87 -14.02 5.66
N TYR A 377 3.60 -13.06 6.21
CA TYR A 377 4.52 -13.27 7.33
C TYR A 377 3.77 -13.32 8.67
N LEU A 378 4.18 -14.23 9.57
CA LEU A 378 3.52 -14.48 10.87
C LEU A 378 4.44 -14.26 12.08
N GLY A 379 5.64 -13.71 11.88
CA GLY A 379 6.61 -13.47 12.96
C GLY A 379 7.48 -14.69 13.24
N ARG A 380 8.63 -14.51 13.88
CA ARG A 380 9.57 -15.59 14.26
C ARG A 380 9.88 -16.60 13.17
N HIS A 381 10.20 -16.14 11.96
CA HIS A 381 10.56 -17.04 10.85
C HIS A 381 9.38 -17.97 10.43
N ASP A 382 8.14 -17.54 10.65
CA ASP A 382 6.92 -18.27 10.30
C ASP A 382 6.12 -17.51 9.21
N GLY A 383 5.34 -18.23 8.42
CA GLY A 383 4.52 -17.68 7.35
C GLY A 383 3.48 -18.65 6.82
N VAL A 384 2.62 -18.14 5.95
CA VAL A 384 1.67 -18.93 5.16
C VAL A 384 1.80 -18.59 3.69
N ILE A 385 1.69 -19.60 2.84
CA ILE A 385 1.59 -19.46 1.39
C ILE A 385 0.33 -20.20 0.96
N GLY A 386 -0.54 -19.53 0.22
CA GLY A 386 -1.78 -20.10 -0.34
C GLY A 386 -1.85 -19.91 -1.85
N GLY A 387 -2.63 -20.74 -2.54
CA GLY A 387 -2.85 -20.64 -3.98
C GLY A 387 -2.74 -22.00 -4.67
N ARG A 388 -1.69 -22.23 -5.46
CA ARG A 388 -1.51 -23.53 -6.15
C ARG A 388 -1.06 -24.65 -5.21
N GLN A 389 -0.24 -24.31 -4.22
CA GLN A 389 0.24 -25.23 -3.19
C GLN A 389 0.35 -24.46 -1.88
N ASP A 390 -0.10 -25.11 -0.81
CA ASP A 390 -0.18 -24.53 0.52
C ASP A 390 1.03 -24.90 1.36
N TRP A 391 1.80 -23.91 1.79
CA TRP A 391 2.98 -24.10 2.63
C TRP A 391 2.83 -23.28 3.91
N THR A 392 3.39 -23.77 5.03
CA THR A 392 3.35 -23.09 6.33
C THR A 392 4.71 -23.16 7.02
N GLY A 393 4.93 -22.40 8.10
CA GLY A 393 6.16 -22.49 8.88
C GLY A 393 7.36 -21.85 8.19
N VAL A 394 8.54 -22.39 8.48
CA VAL A 394 9.83 -21.89 8.01
C VAL A 394 9.95 -21.92 6.48
N SER A 395 9.37 -22.91 5.81
CA SER A 395 9.41 -22.99 4.34
C SER A 395 8.60 -21.86 3.70
N ALA A 396 7.44 -21.55 4.26
CA ALA A 396 6.62 -20.40 3.85
C ALA A 396 7.33 -19.07 4.12
N TRP A 397 7.98 -18.94 5.28
CA TRP A 397 8.80 -17.76 5.59
C TRP A 397 9.97 -17.57 4.61
N LEU A 398 10.72 -18.62 4.29
CA LEU A 398 11.83 -18.54 3.32
C LEU A 398 11.33 -18.10 1.94
N ALA A 399 10.17 -18.59 1.51
CA ALA A 399 9.57 -18.20 0.26
C ALA A 399 9.00 -16.77 0.30
N TRP A 400 8.41 -16.33 1.42
CA TRP A 400 8.04 -14.92 1.64
C TRP A 400 9.27 -14.02 1.54
N ARG A 401 10.35 -14.36 2.25
CA ARG A 401 11.60 -13.59 2.24
C ARG A 401 12.23 -13.52 0.84
N SER A 402 12.17 -14.61 0.09
CA SER A 402 12.61 -14.66 -1.30
C SER A 402 11.70 -13.84 -2.24
N GLY A 403 10.39 -13.89 -2.03
CA GLY A 403 9.40 -13.10 -2.76
C GLY A 403 9.56 -11.60 -2.53
N SER A 404 9.85 -11.19 -1.29
CA SER A 404 10.20 -9.82 -0.88
C SER A 404 11.37 -9.24 -1.69
N LEU A 405 12.39 -10.05 -1.99
CA LEU A 405 13.46 -9.65 -2.90
C LEU A 405 12.98 -9.53 -4.35
N GLY A 406 12.08 -10.43 -4.79
CA GLY A 406 11.50 -10.44 -6.13
C GLY A 406 10.72 -9.17 -6.48
N TRP A 407 10.02 -8.58 -5.50
CA TRP A 407 9.27 -7.33 -5.67
C TRP A 407 10.16 -6.12 -6.02
N THR A 408 11.39 -6.09 -5.50
CA THR A 408 12.33 -5.04 -5.84
C THR A 408 12.93 -5.27 -7.22
N ARG A 409 12.83 -4.28 -8.11
CA ARG A 409 13.30 -4.42 -9.50
C ARG A 409 14.79 -4.15 -9.67
N SER A 410 15.43 -3.49 -8.71
CA SER A 410 16.86 -3.17 -8.75
C SER A 410 17.72 -4.23 -8.06
N TRP A 411 18.70 -4.79 -8.78
CA TRP A 411 19.69 -5.71 -8.20
C TRP A 411 20.44 -5.08 -7.01
N ARG A 412 20.74 -3.77 -7.09
CA ARG A 412 21.42 -3.03 -6.02
C ARG A 412 20.62 -3.09 -4.73
N ARG A 413 19.30 -2.94 -4.83
CA ARG A 413 18.38 -2.97 -3.67
C ARG A 413 18.27 -4.37 -3.09
N LYS A 414 18.20 -5.41 -3.93
CA LYS A 414 18.22 -6.81 -3.47
C LYS A 414 19.45 -7.08 -2.61
N ILE A 415 20.62 -6.63 -3.06
CA ILE A 415 21.86 -6.74 -2.30
C ILE A 415 21.80 -5.91 -1.01
N SER A 416 21.34 -4.65 -1.07
CA SER A 416 21.19 -3.83 0.13
C SER A 416 20.27 -4.45 1.17
N ILE A 417 19.12 -5.00 0.77
CA ILE A 417 18.19 -5.71 1.66
C ILE A 417 18.87 -6.93 2.27
N ALA A 418 19.56 -7.74 1.46
CA ALA A 418 20.28 -8.92 1.95
C ALA A 418 21.38 -8.56 2.97
N ILE A 419 22.14 -7.49 2.70
CA ILE A 419 23.17 -6.98 3.62
C ILE A 419 22.54 -6.45 4.91
N SER A 420 21.46 -5.65 4.82
CA SER A 420 20.72 -5.18 5.99
C SER A 420 20.26 -6.33 6.87
N TRP A 421 19.68 -7.36 6.26
CA TRP A 421 19.28 -8.56 7.00
C TRP A 421 20.45 -9.28 7.68
N ALA A 422 21.62 -9.35 7.03
CA ALA A 422 22.82 -9.92 7.64
C ALA A 422 23.31 -9.10 8.84
N PHE A 423 23.30 -7.77 8.74
CA PHE A 423 23.66 -6.88 9.85
C PHE A 423 22.69 -6.94 11.01
N ILE A 424 21.40 -7.15 10.74
CA ILE A 424 20.39 -7.32 11.79
C ILE A 424 20.57 -8.65 12.48
N TRP A 425 20.82 -9.72 11.72
CA TRP A 425 21.13 -11.02 12.31
C TRP A 425 22.37 -10.98 13.22
N LEU A 426 23.37 -10.14 12.88
CA LEU A 426 24.59 -10.00 13.67
C LEU A 426 24.48 -9.05 14.88
N GLY A 427 23.56 -8.07 14.87
CA GLY A 427 23.57 -7.01 15.88
C GLY A 427 22.23 -6.35 16.19
N GLY A 428 21.10 -6.97 15.85
CA GLY A 428 19.76 -6.43 16.09
C GLY A 428 19.32 -5.35 15.10
N ARG A 429 18.05 -4.95 15.17
CA ARG A 429 17.41 -3.99 14.26
C ARG A 429 17.92 -2.56 14.47
N ASP A 430 17.99 -1.76 13.39
CA ASP A 430 18.53 -0.38 13.46
C ASP A 430 17.74 0.52 14.43
N ILE A 431 16.42 0.33 14.52
CA ILE A 431 15.55 1.07 15.45
C ILE A 431 15.91 0.81 16.93
N ALA A 432 16.57 -0.30 17.24
CA ALA A 432 16.97 -0.66 18.59
C ALA A 432 18.41 -0.25 18.93
N ARG A 433 19.10 0.47 18.02
CA ARG A 433 20.48 0.91 18.19
C ARG A 433 20.61 2.41 18.46
N TYR A 434 19.65 2.98 19.19
CA TYR A 434 19.65 4.40 19.57
C TYR A 434 20.97 4.88 20.17
#